data_AF-A0A8S0TUX0-F1
#
_entry.id   AF-A0A8S0TUX0-F1
#
_cell.length_a   1.000
_cell.length_b   1.000
_cell.length_c   1.000
_cell.angle_alpha   90.00
_cell.angle_beta   90.00
_cell.angle_gamma   90.00
#
_symmetry.space_group_name_H-M   'P 1'
#
loop_
_entity.id
_entity.type
_entity.pdbx_description
1 polymer ?
#
loop_
_entity_poly.entity_id
_entity_poly.type
_entity_poly.pdbx_seq_one_letter_code
_entity_poly.pdbx_strand_id
1 'polypeptide(L)'
;MLIVTGIARPLIFHLYDPAARSAIGRVWAPLYTRKAVLSCRIAGVPQEAVMMAVLEQEMLSPDLSFVLHTLSPTEENDNFVEAEVAPGLGETLSSGTIRGFPWHLAIGKFDGLGVLWHSQISTRN
;
A
#
# COMPACT_ATOMS: atom_id res chain seq x y z
N MET A 1 -6.60 0.47 4.60
CA MET A 1 -6.68 1.09 3.25
C MET A 1 -7.87 2.03 3.22
N LEU A 2 -7.64 3.32 3.49
CA LEU A 2 -8.68 4.35 3.46
C LEU A 2 -8.61 5.02 2.09
N ILE A 3 -9.66 4.86 1.28
CA ILE A 3 -9.82 5.62 0.02
C ILE A 3 -10.56 6.89 0.39
N VAL A 4 -9.86 8.03 0.44
CA VAL A 4 -10.51 9.34 0.50
C VAL A 4 -10.84 9.74 -0.92
N THR A 5 -12.11 9.66 -1.28
CA THR A 5 -12.63 10.12 -2.58
C THR A 5 -12.71 11.64 -2.59
N GLY A 6 -11.69 12.29 -3.16
CA GLY A 6 -11.73 13.69 -3.55
C GLY A 6 -12.05 13.82 -5.04
N ILE A 7 -13.29 14.21 -5.34
CA ILE A 7 -13.82 14.78 -6.59
C ILE A 7 -13.03 14.46 -7.87
N ALA A 8 -13.56 13.50 -8.64
CA ALA A 8 -13.05 13.09 -9.94
C ALA A 8 -12.92 14.25 -10.92
N ARG A 9 -11.68 14.59 -11.31
CA ARG A 9 -11.42 15.27 -12.58
C ARG A 9 -11.78 14.27 -13.71
N PRO A 10 -12.54 14.67 -14.74
CA PRO A 10 -13.03 13.73 -15.74
C PRO A 10 -11.87 13.05 -16.49
N LEU A 11 -11.85 11.70 -16.43
CA LEU A 11 -10.89 10.78 -17.06
C LEU A 11 -10.64 11.02 -18.56
N ILE A 12 -11.51 11.77 -19.24
CA ILE A 12 -11.42 12.05 -20.68
C ILE A 12 -10.20 12.94 -21.03
N PHE A 13 -9.71 13.78 -20.12
CA PHE A 13 -8.57 14.66 -20.41
C PHE A 13 -7.21 13.93 -20.47
N HIS A 14 -7.08 12.76 -19.84
CA HIS A 14 -5.80 12.04 -19.74
C HIS A 14 -5.47 11.09 -20.89
N LEU A 15 -6.46 10.73 -21.71
CA LEU A 15 -6.19 9.91 -22.89
C LEU A 15 -5.40 10.68 -23.97
N TYR A 16 -5.34 12.00 -23.89
CA TYR A 16 -4.56 12.85 -24.78
C TYR A 16 -3.13 13.11 -24.32
N ASP A 17 -2.80 12.84 -23.06
CA ASP A 17 -1.42 12.91 -22.56
C ASP A 17 -0.68 11.59 -22.87
N PRO A 18 0.36 11.61 -23.73
CA PRO A 18 1.15 10.43 -24.02
C PRO A 18 1.79 9.81 -22.76
N ALA A 19 2.14 10.62 -21.76
CA ALA A 19 2.74 10.15 -20.51
C ALA A 19 1.72 9.40 -19.66
N ALA A 20 0.54 9.97 -19.42
CA ALA A 20 -0.57 9.29 -18.74
C ALA A 20 -0.95 7.97 -19.45
N ARG A 21 -1.06 7.97 -20.77
CA ARG A 21 -1.35 6.74 -21.54
C ARG A 21 -0.27 5.67 -21.36
N SER A 22 1.01 6.06 -21.39
CA SER A 22 2.12 5.14 -21.15
C SER A 22 2.08 4.58 -19.72
N ALA A 23 1.81 5.42 -18.73
CA ALA A 23 1.69 5.02 -17.33
C ALA A 23 0.54 4.04 -17.11
N ILE A 24 -0.65 4.30 -17.68
CA ILE A 24 -1.81 3.38 -17.62
C ILE A 24 -1.43 2.03 -18.24
N GLY A 25 -0.79 2.02 -19.41
CA GLY A 25 -0.33 0.78 -20.04
C GLY A 25 0.64 -0.02 -19.15
N ARG A 26 1.56 0.66 -18.45
CA ARG A 26 2.47 0.03 -17.48
C ARG A 26 1.75 -0.55 -16.26
N VAL A 27 0.67 0.06 -15.80
CA VAL A 27 -0.15 -0.44 -14.69
C VAL A 27 -0.92 -1.70 -15.11
N TRP A 28 -1.35 -1.80 -16.37
CA TRP A 28 -2.13 -2.94 -16.88
C TRP A 28 -1.25 -4.14 -17.25
N ALA A 29 -0.03 -3.92 -17.73
CA ALA A 29 0.86 -4.98 -18.17
C ALA A 29 1.07 -6.12 -17.15
N PRO A 30 1.20 -5.87 -15.83
CA PRO A 30 1.32 -6.91 -14.80
C PRO A 30 0.21 -7.98 -14.79
N LEU A 31 -1.01 -7.67 -15.27
CA LEU A 31 -2.11 -8.65 -15.36
C LEU A 31 -1.80 -9.86 -16.24
N TYR A 32 -0.86 -9.70 -17.18
CA TYR A 32 -0.48 -10.72 -18.15
C TYR A 32 0.82 -11.44 -17.77
N THR A 33 1.36 -11.18 -16.58
CA THR A 33 2.51 -11.92 -16.07
C THR A 33 2.10 -13.34 -15.68
N ARG A 34 3.04 -14.28 -15.76
CA ARG A 34 2.81 -15.67 -15.34
C ARG A 34 2.25 -15.78 -13.92
N LYS A 35 2.73 -14.95 -13.00
CA LYS A 35 2.28 -14.92 -11.60
C LYS A 35 0.80 -14.50 -11.49
N ALA A 36 0.41 -13.44 -12.18
CA ALA A 36 -0.97 -12.94 -12.17
C ALA A 36 -1.95 -13.95 -12.81
N VAL A 37 -1.59 -14.51 -13.98
CA VAL A 37 -2.43 -15.51 -14.68
C VAL A 37 -2.65 -16.75 -13.80
N LEU A 38 -1.60 -17.26 -13.16
CA LEU A 38 -1.73 -18.41 -12.25
C LEU A 38 -2.56 -18.06 -11.00
N SER A 39 -2.40 -16.86 -10.44
CA SER A 39 -3.22 -16.40 -9.31
C SER A 39 -4.71 -16.34 -9.66
N CYS A 40 -5.05 -15.84 -10.85
CA CYS A 40 -6.44 -15.79 -11.32
C CYS A 40 -7.03 -17.19 -11.51
N ARG A 41 -6.25 -18.12 -12.08
CA ARG A 41 -6.66 -19.53 -12.21
C ARG A 41 -6.93 -20.18 -10.86
N ILE A 42 -6.07 -19.95 -9.86
CA ILE A 42 -6.28 -20.47 -8.49
C ILE A 42 -7.54 -19.87 -7.88
N ALA A 43 -7.83 -18.60 -8.12
CA ALA A 43 -9.03 -17.92 -7.67
C ALA A 43 -10.31 -18.25 -8.50
N GLY A 44 -10.19 -19.07 -9.56
CA GLY A 44 -11.31 -19.42 -10.44
C GLY A 44 -11.79 -18.28 -11.34
N VAL A 45 -10.98 -17.24 -11.54
CA VAL A 45 -11.31 -16.07 -12.38
C VAL A 45 -10.78 -16.30 -13.79
N PRO A 46 -11.63 -16.37 -14.82
CA PRO A 46 -11.20 -16.45 -16.22
C PRO A 46 -10.41 -15.21 -16.62
N GLN A 47 -9.37 -15.37 -17.45
CA GLN A 47 -8.47 -14.26 -17.80
C GLN A 47 -9.21 -13.14 -18.54
N GLU A 48 -10.17 -13.50 -19.40
CA GLU A 48 -11.02 -12.58 -20.17
C GLU A 48 -11.97 -11.74 -19.30
N ALA A 49 -12.21 -12.17 -18.06
CA ALA A 49 -13.05 -11.45 -17.10
C ALA A 49 -12.24 -10.51 -16.18
N VAL A 50 -10.90 -10.52 -16.29
CA VAL A 50 -10.03 -9.69 -15.44
C VAL A 50 -10.11 -8.23 -15.90
N MET A 51 -10.51 -7.37 -14.99
CA MET A 51 -10.58 -5.91 -15.19
C MET A 51 -9.68 -5.21 -14.19
N MET A 52 -9.13 -4.04 -14.57
CA MET A 52 -8.31 -3.22 -13.68
C MET A 52 -8.74 -1.76 -13.76
N ALA A 53 -9.02 -1.18 -12.60
CA ALA A 53 -9.19 0.26 -12.45
C ALA A 53 -7.84 0.89 -12.10
N VAL A 54 -7.56 2.07 -12.68
CA VAL A 54 -6.36 2.86 -12.36
C VAL A 54 -6.80 4.06 -11.55
N LEU A 55 -6.29 4.17 -10.32
CA LEU A 55 -6.43 5.37 -9.51
C LEU A 55 -5.27 6.30 -9.83
N GLU A 56 -5.60 7.52 -10.25
CA GLU A 56 -4.63 8.60 -10.30
C GLU A 56 -4.81 9.46 -9.05
N GLN A 57 -3.72 9.61 -8.31
CA GLN A 57 -3.68 10.39 -7.09
C GLN A 57 -2.52 11.37 -7.19
N GLU A 58 -2.71 12.58 -6.69
CA GLU A 58 -1.64 13.56 -6.57
C GLU A 58 -0.51 13.01 -5.69
N MET A 59 0.72 13.16 -6.17
CA MET A 59 1.91 12.73 -5.44
C MET A 59 2.25 13.73 -4.35
N LEU A 60 2.32 13.27 -3.11
CA LEU A 60 2.76 14.08 -1.98
C LEU A 60 4.29 14.03 -1.85
N SER A 61 4.89 15.03 -1.21
CA SER A 61 6.31 15.03 -0.79
C SER A 61 6.42 15.02 0.73
N PRO A 62 6.06 13.90 1.39
CA PRO A 62 6.06 13.81 2.84
C PRO A 62 7.47 13.62 3.40
N ASP A 63 7.73 14.21 4.57
CA ASP A 63 8.92 13.90 5.38
C ASP A 63 8.85 12.51 5.99
N LEU A 64 7.64 12.07 6.37
CA LEU A 64 7.33 10.77 6.96
C LEU A 64 6.09 10.15 6.32
N SER A 65 6.11 8.83 6.19
CA SER A 65 4.96 8.00 5.79
C SER A 65 4.70 6.93 6.83
N PHE A 66 3.47 6.40 6.86
CA PHE A 66 3.10 5.38 7.84
C PHE A 66 2.09 4.35 7.30
N VAL A 67 2.11 3.16 7.90
CA VAL A 67 1.06 2.14 7.81
C VAL A 67 0.47 1.99 9.21
N LEU A 68 -0.85 2.00 9.33
CA LEU A 68 -1.56 1.93 10.60
C LEU A 68 -2.55 0.76 10.62
N HIS A 69 -2.41 -0.09 11.63
CA HIS A 69 -3.24 -1.24 11.92
C HIS A 69 -4.10 -0.93 13.14
N THR A 70 -5.42 -0.91 12.96
CA THR A 70 -6.39 -0.75 14.06
C THR A 70 -6.72 -2.07 14.76
N LEU A 71 -6.15 -3.18 14.29
CA LEU A 71 -6.15 -4.48 14.96
C LEU A 71 -4.74 -5.02 14.78
N SER A 72 -4.10 -5.46 15.87
CA SER A 72 -2.74 -5.98 15.80
C SER A 72 -2.66 -7.13 14.78
N PRO A 73 -1.80 -7.03 13.74
CA PRO A 73 -1.62 -8.08 12.75
C PRO A 73 -0.92 -9.33 13.34
N THR A 74 -0.35 -9.25 14.54
CA THR A 74 0.39 -10.34 15.19
C THR A 74 -0.26 -10.85 16.47
N GLU A 75 -0.85 -9.95 17.28
CA GLU A 75 -1.36 -10.29 18.61
C GLU A 75 -2.89 -10.36 18.68
N GLU A 76 -3.61 -10.06 17.58
CA GLU A 76 -5.08 -9.96 17.51
C GLU A 76 -5.71 -9.07 18.60
N ASN A 77 -4.91 -8.18 19.21
CA ASN A 77 -5.36 -7.27 20.24
C ASN A 77 -6.01 -6.04 19.61
N ASP A 78 -7.29 -5.84 19.90
CA ASP A 78 -8.08 -4.71 19.41
C ASP A 78 -8.03 -3.50 20.33
N ASN A 79 -7.32 -3.54 21.45
CA ASN A 79 -7.16 -2.40 22.34
C ASN A 79 -6.07 -1.43 21.88
N PHE A 80 -5.21 -1.85 20.96
CA PHE A 80 -4.09 -1.06 20.46
C PHE A 80 -4.25 -0.70 18.99
N VAL A 81 -3.70 0.46 18.64
CA VAL A 81 -3.37 0.85 17.28
C VAL A 81 -1.87 0.66 17.11
N GLU A 82 -1.48 -0.11 16.12
CA GLU A 82 -0.09 -0.30 15.75
C GLU A 82 0.23 0.51 14.51
N ALA A 83 1.38 1.18 14.50
CA ALA A 83 1.84 1.98 13.37
C ALA A 83 3.29 1.65 13.03
N GLU A 84 3.58 1.54 11.74
CA GLU A 84 4.92 1.53 11.18
C GLU A 84 5.18 2.86 10.50
N VAL A 85 6.30 3.51 10.81
CA VAL A 85 6.64 4.84 10.29
C VAL A 85 8.00 4.81 9.61
N ALA A 86 8.13 5.44 8.44
CA ALA A 86 9.38 5.53 7.69
C ALA A 86 9.59 6.94 7.12
N PRO A 87 10.85 7.37 6.91
CA PRO A 87 11.14 8.63 6.23
C PRO A 87 10.78 8.58 4.74
N GLY A 88 10.32 9.71 4.22
CA GLY A 88 9.96 9.89 2.83
C GLY A 88 8.69 9.14 2.42
N LEU A 89 8.67 8.68 1.17
CA LEU A 89 7.51 8.00 0.57
C LEU A 89 7.27 6.61 1.17
N GLY A 90 6.00 6.21 1.20
CA GLY A 90 5.54 4.94 1.77
C GLY A 90 6.03 3.67 1.06
N GLU A 91 6.77 3.80 -0.05
CA GLU A 91 7.34 2.67 -0.78
C GLU A 91 8.30 1.85 0.09
N THR A 92 8.97 2.50 1.05
CA THR A 92 9.82 1.82 2.04
C THR A 92 9.02 0.83 2.87
N LEU A 93 7.81 1.20 3.28
CA LEU A 93 6.92 0.36 4.07
C LEU A 93 6.25 -0.71 3.19
N SER A 94 5.84 -0.38 1.95
CA SER A 94 5.07 -1.30 1.11
C SER A 94 5.92 -2.34 0.36
N SER A 95 7.16 -2.03 0.02
CA SER A 95 8.00 -2.90 -0.80
C SER A 95 8.65 -4.05 -0.03
N GLY A 96 8.80 -3.90 1.30
CA GLY A 96 9.59 -4.80 2.15
C GLY A 96 11.05 -4.97 1.70
N THR A 97 11.52 -4.15 0.74
CA THR A 97 12.79 -4.35 0.01
C THR A 97 13.78 -3.22 0.30
N ILE A 98 13.29 -2.04 0.68
CA ILE A 98 14.15 -0.91 1.05
C ILE A 98 14.72 -1.15 2.44
N ARG A 99 16.06 -1.14 2.55
CA ARG A 99 16.75 -1.11 3.84
C ARG A 99 16.47 0.23 4.53
N GLY A 100 15.56 0.18 5.50
CA GLY A 100 15.34 1.19 6.52
C GLY A 100 14.84 0.46 7.76
N PHE A 101 15.07 1.02 8.94
CA PHE A 101 14.40 0.54 10.14
C PHE A 101 13.12 1.35 10.29
N PRO A 102 11.95 0.86 9.83
CA PRO A 102 10.70 1.51 10.17
C PRO A 102 10.59 1.54 11.70
N TRP A 103 10.10 2.65 12.22
CA TRP A 103 9.77 2.75 13.63
C TRP A 103 8.42 2.10 13.86
N HIS A 104 8.34 1.22 14.86
CA HIS A 104 7.09 0.58 15.28
C HIS A 104 6.58 1.24 16.55
N LEU A 105 5.30 1.61 16.55
CA LEU A 105 4.61 2.23 17.68
C LEU A 105 3.33 1.44 17.97
N ALA A 106 3.02 1.22 19.25
CA ALA A 106 1.72 0.73 19.68
C ALA A 106 1.10 1.75 20.64
N ILE A 107 -0.15 2.14 20.39
CA ILE A 107 -0.88 3.13 21.21
C ILE A 107 -2.22 2.56 21.62
N GLY A 108 -2.52 2.58 22.92
CA GLY A 108 -3.83 2.19 23.44
C GLY A 108 -4.92 3.12 22.91
N LYS A 109 -5.97 2.53 22.32
CA LYS A 109 -7.05 3.27 21.65
C LYS A 109 -7.83 4.19 22.58
N PHE A 110 -8.01 3.76 23.83
CA PHE A 110 -8.97 4.35 24.76
C PHE A 110 -8.31 5.11 25.91
N ASP A 111 -7.04 4.82 26.21
CA ASP A 111 -6.28 5.48 27.27
C ASP A 111 -5.16 6.37 26.72
N GLY A 112 -4.84 6.27 25.42
CA GLY A 112 -3.74 7.00 24.79
C GLY A 112 -2.35 6.59 25.31
N LEU A 113 -2.27 5.51 26.11
CA LEU A 113 -1.01 5.02 26.64
C LEU A 113 -0.28 4.26 25.54
N GLY A 114 0.87 4.79 25.11
CA GLY A 114 1.67 4.23 24.04
C GLY A 114 2.94 3.56 24.54
N VAL A 115 3.35 2.50 23.86
CA VAL A 115 4.67 1.91 24.00
C VAL A 115 5.42 2.01 22.67
N LEU A 116 6.61 2.60 22.73
CA LEU A 116 7.55 2.67 21.63
C LEU A 116 8.50 1.49 21.73
N TRP A 117 8.55 0.67 20.68
CA TRP A 117 9.49 -0.43 20.60
C TRP A 117 10.36 -0.27 19.35
N HIS A 118 11.67 -0.45 19.50
CA HIS A 118 12.56 -0.59 18.36
C HIS A 118 12.92 -2.07 18.21
N SER A 119 12.24 -2.80 17.32
CA SER A 119 12.62 -4.17 16.98
C SER A 119 13.60 -4.16 15.81
N GLN A 120 14.80 -4.70 16.02
CA GLN A 120 15.71 -5.05 14.95
C GLN A 120 15.06 -6.20 14.17
N ILE A 121 14.62 -5.96 12.93
CA ILE A 121 14.22 -7.05 12.03
C ILE A 121 15.50 -7.85 11.74
N SER A 122 15.79 -8.82 12.59
CA SER A 122 16.78 -9.85 12.33
C SER A 122 16.18 -10.72 11.23
N THR A 123 16.62 -10.49 10.00
CA THR A 123 16.50 -11.51 8.96
C THR A 123 17.34 -12.70 9.42
N ARG A 124 16.72 -13.60 10.19
CA ARG A 124 17.23 -14.96 10.34
C ARG A 124 17.03 -15.64 8.99
N ASN A 125 18.18 -15.95 8.40
CA ASN A 125 18.37 -16.76 7.21
C ASN A 125 17.79 -18.16 7.41
#